data_AF-A0A7R9ZMV5-F1
#
_entry.id   AF-A0A7R9ZMV5-F1
#
_cell.length_a   1.000
_cell.length_b   1.000
_cell.length_c   1.000
_cell.angle_alpha   90.00
_cell.angle_beta   90.00
_cell.angle_gamma   90.00
#
_symmetry.space_group_name_H-M   'P 1'
#
loop_
_entity.id
_entity.type
_entity.pdbx_description
1 polymer ?
#
loop_
_entity_poly.entity_id
_entity_poly.type
_entity_poly.pdbx_seq_one_letter_code
_entity_poly.pdbx_strand_id
1 'polypeptide(L)'
;MAFGSAILRDVAVAGGLGLSADLFCQTMCEDNRNLHDLDHRRIAAVSLFSGLYVGGVCNLIYPLYPKLTQHVIRSVQRNATIGKQLVTTGGSGAALVEQTAPVTTLMSMSPVSLLVQRLTPNQLQGAVGTLADNFIHVPLLYLPAYFISTGWMQGVPWSTTKQQMEQQFVPTMTSCWMFWIPFMGMNFALIPAAARVRAVAAANLLWTMTLDYMTHSKELVVAPETNGGRVQCDTISGGATL
;
A
#
# COMPACT_ATOMS: atom_id res chain seq x y z
N MET A 1 -12.38 25.15 7.90
CA MET A 1 -10.95 25.46 8.10
C MET A 1 -10.15 24.32 8.75
N ALA A 2 -10.72 23.46 9.61
CA ALA A 2 -9.99 22.38 10.30
C ALA A 2 -9.48 21.21 9.41
N PHE A 3 -10.11 20.96 8.25
CA PHE A 3 -9.68 19.89 7.34
C PHE A 3 -8.34 20.19 6.66
N GLY A 4 -8.13 21.44 6.24
CA GLY A 4 -6.87 21.87 5.60
C GLY A 4 -5.67 21.80 6.54
N SER A 5 -5.83 22.18 7.81
CA SER A 5 -4.76 22.10 8.81
C SER A 5 -4.34 20.67 9.14
N ALA A 6 -5.28 19.71 9.10
CA ALA A 6 -4.98 18.30 9.36
C ALA A 6 -4.17 17.67 8.22
N ILE A 7 -4.55 17.94 6.96
CA ILE A 7 -3.79 17.48 5.79
C ILE A 7 -2.40 18.10 5.78
N LEU A 8 -2.29 19.41 6.01
CA LEU A 8 -0.98 20.09 6.02
C LEU A 8 -0.04 19.47 7.06
N ARG A 9 -0.55 19.15 8.25
CA ARG A 9 0.22 18.45 9.29
C ARG A 9 0.66 17.07 8.82
N ASP A 10 -0.24 16.28 8.24
CA ASP A 10 0.09 14.92 7.80
C ASP A 10 1.08 14.94 6.60
N VAL A 11 0.99 15.94 5.70
CA VAL A 11 2.00 16.23 4.65
C VAL A 11 3.36 16.54 5.27
N ALA A 12 3.41 17.42 6.27
CA ALA A 12 4.66 17.77 6.93
C ALA A 12 5.28 16.56 7.67
N VAL A 13 4.46 15.77 8.38
CA VAL A 13 4.90 14.56 9.08
C VAL A 13 5.42 13.51 8.10
N ALA A 14 4.68 13.23 7.01
CA ALA A 14 5.09 12.24 6.03
C ALA A 14 6.36 12.67 5.28
N GLY A 15 6.48 13.96 4.92
CA GLY A 15 7.70 14.49 4.32
C GLY A 15 8.90 14.39 5.26
N GLY A 16 8.75 14.80 6.52
CA GLY A 16 9.81 14.70 7.53
C GLY A 16 10.25 13.25 7.81
N LEU A 17 9.30 12.31 7.85
CA LEU A 17 9.63 10.88 7.99
C LEU A 17 10.34 10.34 6.74
N GLY A 18 9.92 10.75 5.54
CA GLY A 18 10.60 10.40 4.29
C GLY A 18 12.05 10.90 4.25
N LEU A 19 12.26 12.17 4.62
CA LEU A 19 13.60 12.75 4.76
C LEU A 19 14.45 11.98 5.77
N SER A 20 13.88 11.64 6.92
CA SER A 20 14.60 10.92 7.99
C SER A 20 14.97 9.50 7.55
N ALA A 21 14.08 8.83 6.82
CA ALA A 21 14.32 7.49 6.30
C ALA A 21 15.49 7.49 5.30
N ASP A 22 15.50 8.42 4.35
CA ASP A 22 16.53 8.48 3.32
C ASP A 22 17.90 8.87 3.90
N LEU A 23 17.93 9.82 4.85
CA LEU A 23 19.16 10.15 5.58
C LEU A 23 19.70 8.94 6.36
N PHE A 24 18.82 8.15 6.97
CA PHE A 24 19.23 6.94 7.66
C PHE A 24 19.83 5.92 6.69
N CYS A 25 19.18 5.67 5.54
CA CYS A 25 19.69 4.77 4.51
C CYS A 25 21.09 5.21 4.03
N GLN A 26 21.24 6.47 3.64
CA GLN A 26 22.49 6.99 3.11
C GLN A 26 23.64 7.05 4.13
N THR A 27 23.34 7.11 5.44
CA THR A 27 24.37 7.20 6.49
C THR A 27 24.69 5.87 7.17
N MET A 28 23.74 4.93 7.20
CA MET A 28 23.86 3.68 7.96
C MET A 28 23.82 2.42 7.09
N CYS A 29 23.18 2.46 5.92
CA CYS A 29 23.08 1.31 5.03
C CYS A 29 24.09 1.40 3.88
N GLU A 30 24.33 2.62 3.38
CA GLU A 30 25.39 2.89 2.42
C GLU A 30 26.70 3.13 3.16
N ASP A 31 27.42 2.06 3.49
CA ASP A 31 28.75 2.14 4.09
C ASP A 31 29.63 3.13 3.28
N ASN A 32 30.21 4.11 3.97
CA ASN A 32 31.32 4.94 3.48
C ASN A 32 31.01 6.25 2.71
N ARG A 33 29.81 6.84 2.82
CA ARG A 33 29.60 8.23 2.38
C ARG A 33 29.93 9.24 3.48
N ASN A 34 30.77 10.23 3.20
CA ASN A 34 30.90 11.39 4.08
C ASN A 34 29.58 12.17 4.09
N LEU A 35 29.30 12.92 5.15
CA LEU A 35 28.11 13.79 5.24
C LEU A 35 28.00 14.80 4.07
N HIS A 36 29.11 15.09 3.37
CA HIS A 36 29.15 15.95 2.20
C HIS A 36 28.78 15.26 0.88
N ASP A 37 28.78 13.92 0.83
CA ASP A 37 28.51 13.12 -0.38
C ASP A 37 27.05 12.61 -0.42
N LEU A 38 26.19 13.18 0.43
CA LEU A 38 24.77 12.85 0.48
C LEU A 38 24.08 13.24 -0.84
N ASP A 39 23.27 12.33 -1.37
CA ASP A 39 22.43 12.62 -2.53
C ASP A 39 21.24 13.46 -2.11
N HIS A 40 21.42 14.78 -2.16
CA HIS A 40 20.38 15.76 -1.87
C HIS A 40 19.17 15.67 -2.81
N ARG A 41 19.35 15.18 -4.05
CA ARG A 41 18.24 15.03 -5.00
C ARG A 41 17.34 13.88 -4.56
N ARG A 42 17.93 12.76 -4.13
CA ARG A 42 17.20 11.62 -3.58
C ARG A 42 16.47 11.97 -2.29
N ILE A 43 17.13 12.67 -1.36
CA ILE A 43 16.50 13.14 -0.10
C ILE A 43 15.28 14.02 -0.42
N ALA A 44 15.44 14.99 -1.32
CA ALA A 44 14.35 15.86 -1.74
C ALA A 44 13.22 15.07 -2.39
N ALA A 45 13.55 14.10 -3.25
CA ALA A 45 12.58 13.28 -3.96
C ALA A 45 11.73 12.41 -3.01
N VAL A 46 12.38 11.67 -2.12
CA VAL A 46 11.70 10.80 -1.14
C VAL A 46 10.85 11.63 -0.18
N SER A 47 11.37 12.76 0.30
CA SER A 47 10.63 13.67 1.17
C SER A 47 9.41 14.28 0.47
N LEU A 48 9.55 14.76 -0.76
CA LEU A 48 8.45 15.35 -1.53
C LEU A 48 7.39 14.30 -1.88
N PHE A 49 7.80 13.13 -2.37
CA PHE A 49 6.87 12.05 -2.69
C PHE A 49 6.13 11.59 -1.43
N SER A 50 6.84 11.40 -0.31
CA SER A 50 6.20 11.01 0.95
C SER A 50 5.21 12.08 1.44
N GLY A 51 5.60 13.35 1.43
CA GLY A 51 4.71 14.44 1.83
C GLY A 51 3.46 14.54 0.96
N LEU A 52 3.63 14.62 -0.36
CA LEU A 52 2.53 14.84 -1.30
C LEU A 52 1.65 13.61 -1.47
N TYR A 53 2.27 12.43 -1.62
CA TYR A 53 1.52 11.19 -1.85
C TYR A 53 0.97 10.64 -0.54
N VAL A 54 1.83 10.30 0.41
CA VAL A 54 1.40 9.67 1.67
C VAL A 54 0.62 10.68 2.51
N GLY A 55 1.14 11.90 2.68
CA GLY A 55 0.45 12.93 3.47
C GLY A 55 -0.75 13.57 2.78
N GLY A 56 -0.72 13.72 1.45
CA GLY A 56 -1.78 14.35 0.67
C GLY A 56 -2.77 13.37 0.05
N VAL A 57 -2.33 12.57 -0.92
CA VAL A 57 -3.18 11.66 -1.72
C VAL A 57 -3.87 10.62 -0.83
N CYS A 58 -3.17 9.97 0.10
CA CYS A 58 -3.79 8.97 0.98
C CYS A 58 -4.87 9.58 1.90
N ASN A 59 -4.75 10.87 2.27
CA ASN A 59 -5.77 11.58 3.02
C ASN A 59 -7.08 11.76 2.23
N LEU A 60 -7.03 11.71 0.89
CA LEU A 60 -8.21 11.73 0.02
C LEU A 60 -8.80 10.32 -0.19
N ILE A 61 -7.93 9.31 -0.29
CA ILE A 61 -8.33 7.94 -0.64
C ILE A 61 -8.86 7.17 0.57
N TYR A 62 -8.17 7.21 1.72
CA TYR A 62 -8.52 6.36 2.86
C TYR A 62 -9.90 6.61 3.47
N PRO A 63 -10.48 7.83 3.46
CA PRO A 63 -11.87 8.05 3.83
C PRO A 63 -12.89 7.32 2.94
N LEU A 64 -12.49 6.87 1.74
CA LEU A 64 -13.35 6.12 0.83
C LEU A 64 -13.48 4.65 1.23
N TYR A 65 -12.47 4.05 1.87
CA TYR A 65 -12.50 2.63 2.22
C TYR A 65 -13.57 2.26 3.26
N PRO A 66 -13.78 3.00 4.36
CA PRO A 66 -14.92 2.76 5.25
C PRO A 66 -16.26 2.85 4.51
N LYS A 67 -16.40 3.78 3.55
CA LYS A 67 -17.62 3.92 2.76
C LYS A 67 -17.81 2.71 1.85
N LEU A 68 -16.74 2.21 1.23
CA LEU A 68 -16.76 0.99 0.43
C LEU A 68 -17.16 -0.22 1.28
N THR A 69 -16.58 -0.40 2.46
CA THR A 69 -16.95 -1.46 3.41
C THR A 69 -18.43 -1.39 3.78
N GLN A 70 -18.95 -0.19 4.07
CA GLN A 70 -20.38 -0.01 4.38
C GLN A 70 -21.29 -0.38 3.18
N HIS A 71 -20.87 -0.06 1.95
CA HIS A 71 -21.62 -0.48 0.76
C HIS A 71 -21.63 -2.00 0.59
N VAL A 72 -20.51 -2.67 0.85
CA VAL A 72 -20.42 -4.14 0.83
C VAL A 72 -21.35 -4.75 1.88
N ILE A 73 -21.31 -4.26 3.13
CA ILE A 73 -22.19 -4.73 4.22
C ILE A 73 -23.66 -4.58 3.83
N ARG A 74 -24.07 -3.40 3.36
CA ARG A 74 -25.46 -3.13 2.96
C ARG A 74 -25.90 -4.01 1.80
N SER A 75 -25.03 -4.24 0.82
CA SER A 75 -25.33 -5.08 -0.34
C SER A 75 -25.55 -6.53 0.05
N VAL A 76 -24.71 -7.07 0.95
CA VAL A 76 -24.84 -8.44 1.47
C VAL A 76 -26.11 -8.58 2.31
N GLN A 77 -26.40 -7.61 3.20
CA GLN A 77 -27.61 -7.61 4.01
C GLN A 77 -28.88 -7.56 3.15
N ARG A 78 -28.90 -6.71 2.11
CA ARG A 78 -30.03 -6.61 1.16
C ARG A 78 -30.29 -7.93 0.46
N ASN A 79 -29.23 -8.57 -0.04
CA ASN A 79 -29.34 -9.85 -0.74
C ASN A 79 -29.84 -10.98 0.18
N ALA A 80 -29.44 -10.97 1.46
CA ALA A 80 -29.94 -11.93 2.44
C ALA A 80 -31.44 -11.75 2.75
N THR A 81 -31.93 -10.51 2.82
CA THR A 81 -33.35 -10.21 3.05
C THR A 81 -34.22 -10.60 1.86
N ILE A 82 -33.79 -10.31 0.63
CA ILE A 82 -34.50 -10.69 -0.60
C ILE A 82 -34.62 -12.22 -0.71
N GLY A 83 -33.55 -12.96 -0.38
CA GLY A 83 -33.57 -14.42 -0.35
C GLY A 83 -34.64 -14.97 0.62
N LYS A 84 -34.77 -14.39 1.82
CA LYS A 84 -35.81 -14.79 2.79
C LYS A 84 -37.24 -14.55 2.28
N GLN A 85 -37.47 -13.41 1.61
CA GLN A 85 -38.80 -13.09 1.06
C GLN A 85 -39.19 -14.03 -0.08
N LEU A 86 -38.29 -14.32 -1.02
CA LEU A 86 -38.58 -15.20 -2.15
C LEU A 86 -38.88 -16.66 -1.75
N VAL A 87 -38.22 -17.18 -0.70
CA VAL A 87 -38.53 -18.51 -0.16
C VAL A 87 -39.92 -18.56 0.49
N THR A 88 -40.37 -17.46 1.08
CA THR A 88 -41.66 -17.41 1.78
C THR A 88 -42.84 -17.29 0.81
N THR A 89 -42.67 -16.61 -0.33
CA THR A 89 -43.72 -16.51 -1.36
C THR A 89 -43.80 -17.70 -2.32
N GLY A 90 -42.75 -18.53 -2.43
CA GLY A 90 -42.76 -19.76 -3.23
C GLY A 90 -43.40 -20.98 -2.54
N GLY A 91 -43.68 -20.89 -1.25
CA GLY A 91 -44.19 -21.99 -0.41
C GLY A 91 -45.66 -21.84 -0.02
N SER A 92 -46.55 -21.57 -0.97
CA SER A 92 -48.00 -21.65 -0.72
C SER A 92 -48.44 -23.12 -0.74
N GLY A 93 -48.05 -23.87 0.30
CA GLY A 93 -48.35 -25.30 0.39
C GLY A 93 -47.55 -26.09 1.43
N ALA A 94 -47.24 -25.53 2.60
CA ALA A 94 -46.83 -26.33 3.77
C ALA A 94 -46.94 -25.49 5.05
N ALA A 95 -48.14 -25.46 5.63
CA ALA A 95 -48.27 -25.22 7.06
C ALA A 95 -47.62 -26.38 7.82
N LEU A 96 -47.00 -26.10 8.97
CA LEU A 96 -46.29 -27.00 9.89
C LEU A 96 -44.81 -27.27 9.60
N VAL A 97 -43.95 -26.25 9.70
CA VAL A 97 -42.61 -26.43 10.31
C VAL A 97 -42.29 -25.18 11.13
N GLU A 98 -42.88 -25.11 12.31
CA GLU A 98 -42.35 -24.30 13.40
C GLU A 98 -41.09 -25.01 13.93
N GLN A 99 -39.98 -24.27 14.09
CA GLN A 99 -38.82 -24.65 14.91
C GLN A 99 -37.64 -25.45 14.28
N THR A 100 -37.29 -25.26 13.00
CA THR A 100 -35.95 -25.66 12.44
C THR A 100 -35.27 -24.58 11.57
N ALA A 101 -35.79 -23.36 11.60
CA ALA A 101 -35.42 -22.27 10.69
C ALA A 101 -33.95 -21.76 10.67
N PRO A 102 -33.09 -21.89 11.71
CA PRO A 102 -31.75 -21.31 11.61
C PRO A 102 -30.82 -22.11 10.67
N VAL A 103 -31.04 -23.42 10.48
CA VAL A 103 -30.09 -24.27 9.75
C VAL A 103 -30.32 -24.25 8.24
N THR A 104 -31.57 -24.30 7.79
CA THR A 104 -31.90 -24.31 6.34
C THR A 104 -31.55 -22.98 5.66
N THR A 105 -31.66 -21.86 6.38
CA THR A 105 -31.29 -20.53 5.86
C THR A 105 -29.80 -20.42 5.59
N LEU A 106 -28.95 -21.05 6.42
CA LEU A 106 -27.49 -21.03 6.23
C LEU A 106 -27.04 -21.83 5.01
N MET A 107 -27.77 -22.89 4.63
CA MET A 107 -27.42 -23.76 3.50
C MET A 107 -27.66 -23.12 2.12
N SER A 108 -28.43 -22.03 2.05
CA SER A 108 -28.74 -21.29 0.81
C SER A 108 -27.85 -20.06 0.61
N MET A 109 -27.00 -19.70 1.58
CA MET A 109 -26.19 -18.49 1.48
C MET A 109 -24.95 -18.71 0.60
N SER A 110 -24.59 -17.73 -0.21
CA SER A 110 -23.30 -17.77 -0.91
C SER A 110 -22.15 -17.80 0.11
N PRO A 111 -21.01 -18.46 -0.20
CA PRO A 111 -19.84 -18.52 0.68
C PRO A 111 -19.39 -17.13 1.18
N VAL A 112 -19.52 -16.11 0.32
CA VAL A 112 -19.21 -14.71 0.64
C VAL A 112 -20.13 -14.15 1.73
N SER A 113 -21.43 -14.46 1.65
CA SER A 113 -22.41 -13.96 2.61
C SER A 113 -22.22 -14.60 3.99
N LEU A 114 -21.84 -15.89 4.02
CA LEU A 114 -21.47 -16.58 5.25
C LEU A 114 -20.20 -16.00 5.88
N LEU A 115 -19.18 -15.71 5.05
CA LEU A 115 -17.94 -15.11 5.52
C LEU A 115 -18.18 -13.72 6.13
N VAL A 116 -18.96 -12.87 5.45
CA VAL A 116 -19.30 -11.53 5.93
C VAL A 116 -20.05 -11.56 7.26
N GLN A 117 -20.91 -12.56 7.49
CA GLN A 117 -21.62 -12.71 8.77
C GLN A 117 -20.74 -13.20 9.92
N ARG A 118 -19.62 -13.88 9.63
CA ARG A 118 -18.69 -14.38 10.65
C ARG A 118 -17.66 -13.36 11.11
N LEU A 119 -17.41 -12.33 10.31
CA LEU A 119 -16.41 -11.31 10.61
C LEU A 119 -17.02 -10.16 11.42
N THR A 120 -16.25 -9.66 12.38
CA THR A 120 -16.58 -8.39 13.05
C THR A 120 -16.51 -7.23 12.04
N PRO A 121 -17.23 -6.11 12.28
CA PRO A 121 -17.16 -4.95 11.40
C PRO A 121 -15.73 -4.44 11.15
N ASN A 122 -14.87 -4.51 12.17
CA ASN A 122 -13.46 -4.11 12.08
C ASN A 122 -12.64 -5.08 11.22
N GLN A 123 -12.84 -6.39 11.37
CA GLN A 123 -12.16 -7.38 10.52
C GLN A 123 -12.59 -7.28 9.06
N LEU A 124 -13.88 -7.01 8.81
CA LEU A 124 -14.37 -6.82 7.45
C LEU A 124 -13.83 -5.52 6.84
N GLN A 125 -13.75 -4.44 7.62
CA GLN A 125 -13.07 -3.22 7.18
C GLN A 125 -11.60 -3.48 6.88
N GLY A 126 -10.91 -4.23 7.73
CA GLY A 126 -9.54 -4.71 7.52
C GLY A 126 -9.38 -5.40 6.16
N ALA A 127 -10.20 -6.44 5.92
CA ALA A 127 -10.15 -7.22 4.70
C ALA A 127 -10.48 -6.39 3.44
N VAL A 128 -11.61 -5.70 3.43
CA VAL A 128 -12.05 -4.90 2.26
C VAL A 128 -11.06 -3.76 1.98
N GLY A 129 -10.62 -3.06 3.02
CA GLY A 129 -9.65 -1.97 2.89
C GLY A 129 -8.32 -2.46 2.34
N THR A 130 -7.79 -3.57 2.86
CA THR A 130 -6.52 -4.16 2.40
C THR A 130 -6.60 -4.61 0.94
N LEU A 131 -7.70 -5.24 0.54
CA LEU A 131 -7.90 -5.67 -0.83
C LEU A 131 -8.00 -4.48 -1.78
N ALA A 132 -8.81 -3.47 -1.44
CA ALA A 132 -8.94 -2.27 -2.24
C ALA A 132 -7.60 -1.51 -2.34
N ASP A 133 -6.84 -1.45 -1.26
CA ASP A 133 -5.54 -0.80 -1.26
C ASP A 133 -4.53 -1.55 -2.12
N ASN A 134 -4.33 -2.85 -1.90
CA ASN A 134 -3.25 -3.60 -2.54
C ASN A 134 -3.54 -4.05 -3.98
N PHE A 135 -4.81 -4.23 -4.36
CA PHE A 135 -5.19 -4.71 -5.69
C PHE A 135 -5.79 -3.65 -6.59
N ILE A 136 -6.11 -2.45 -6.08
CA ILE A 136 -6.64 -1.34 -6.88
C ILE A 136 -5.73 -0.12 -6.74
N HIS A 137 -5.55 0.38 -5.52
CA HIS A 137 -4.78 1.61 -5.31
C HIS A 137 -3.29 1.43 -5.61
N VAL A 138 -2.67 0.35 -5.14
CA VAL A 138 -1.24 0.09 -5.35
C VAL A 138 -0.89 -0.04 -6.85
N PRO A 139 -1.55 -0.91 -7.64
CA PRO A 139 -1.18 -1.11 -9.03
C PRO A 139 -1.60 0.05 -9.95
N LEU A 140 -2.75 0.68 -9.68
CA LEU A 140 -3.32 1.67 -10.61
C LEU A 140 -2.88 3.11 -10.31
N LEU A 141 -2.53 3.40 -9.05
CA LEU A 141 -2.23 4.77 -8.61
C LEU A 141 -0.82 4.88 -8.03
N TYR A 142 -0.47 4.06 -7.04
CA TYR A 142 0.79 4.22 -6.30
C TYR A 142 2.01 3.89 -7.16
N LEU A 143 2.07 2.70 -7.74
CA LEU A 143 3.25 2.29 -8.53
C LEU A 143 3.46 3.18 -9.75
N PRO A 144 2.44 3.50 -10.58
CA PRO A 144 2.62 4.44 -11.68
C PRO A 144 3.08 5.81 -11.19
N ALA A 145 2.49 6.35 -10.12
CA ALA A 145 2.91 7.63 -9.56
C ALA A 145 4.35 7.59 -9.05
N TYR A 146 4.76 6.50 -8.39
CA TYR A 146 6.12 6.28 -7.94
C TYR A 146 7.09 6.34 -9.12
N PHE A 147 6.96 5.45 -10.11
CA PHE A 147 7.87 5.39 -11.27
C PHE A 147 7.93 6.70 -12.06
N ILE A 148 6.78 7.34 -12.30
CA ILE A 148 6.73 8.63 -13.01
C ILE A 148 7.45 9.71 -12.20
N SER A 149 7.18 9.77 -10.89
CA SER A 149 7.75 10.79 -10.02
C SER A 149 9.26 10.61 -9.86
N THR A 150 9.75 9.39 -9.66
CA THR A 150 11.18 9.10 -9.53
C THR A 150 11.90 9.34 -10.84
N GLY A 151 11.35 8.90 -11.97
CA GLY A 151 11.91 9.16 -13.29
C GLY A 151 12.04 10.66 -13.59
N TRP A 152 11.01 11.44 -13.24
CA TRP A 152 11.04 12.90 -13.36
C TRP A 152 12.10 13.54 -12.46
N MET A 153 12.20 13.11 -11.19
CA MET A 153 13.15 13.67 -10.22
C MET A 153 14.60 13.29 -10.52
N GLN A 154 14.84 12.13 -11.13
CA GLN A 154 16.15 11.71 -11.63
C GLN A 154 16.52 12.41 -12.94
N GLY A 155 15.57 13.06 -13.61
CA GLY A 155 15.78 13.71 -14.90
C GLY A 155 16.01 12.72 -16.04
N VAL A 156 15.53 11.48 -15.91
CA VAL A 156 15.65 10.47 -16.97
C VAL A 156 14.55 10.65 -18.03
N PRO A 157 14.81 10.31 -19.31
CA PRO A 157 13.79 10.37 -20.35
C PRO A 157 12.58 9.49 -20.04
N TRP A 158 11.42 9.87 -20.60
CA TRP A 158 10.18 9.10 -20.46
C TRP A 158 10.31 7.66 -20.98
N SER A 159 11.06 7.44 -22.06
CA SER A 159 11.31 6.11 -22.61
C SER A 159 11.98 5.18 -21.59
N THR A 160 12.99 5.68 -20.88
CA THR A 160 13.68 4.96 -19.81
C THR A 160 12.75 4.69 -18.63
N THR A 161 11.98 5.70 -18.21
CA THR A 161 10.99 5.55 -17.12
C THR A 161 9.96 4.48 -17.45
N LYS A 162 9.42 4.49 -18.68
CA LYS A 162 8.46 3.49 -19.16
C LYS A 162 9.06 2.09 -19.19
N GLN A 163 10.29 1.95 -19.70
CA GLN A 163 10.99 0.67 -19.72
C GLN A 163 11.24 0.12 -18.32
N GLN A 164 11.71 0.96 -17.39
CA GLN A 164 11.92 0.58 -16.00
C GLN A 164 10.62 0.14 -15.33
N MET A 165 9.53 0.88 -15.57
CA MET A 165 8.21 0.50 -15.09
C MET A 165 7.83 -0.87 -15.65
N GLU A 166 7.85 -1.10 -16.97
CA GLU A 166 7.49 -2.39 -17.56
C GLU A 166 8.30 -3.58 -17.01
N GLN A 167 9.59 -3.37 -16.71
CA GLN A 167 10.47 -4.42 -16.20
C GLN A 167 10.34 -4.65 -14.69
N GLN A 168 10.21 -3.57 -13.90
CA GLN A 168 10.25 -3.63 -12.44
C GLN A 168 8.87 -3.58 -11.79
N PHE A 169 7.79 -3.29 -12.53
CA PHE A 169 6.46 -3.14 -11.95
C PHE A 169 6.03 -4.36 -11.14
N VAL A 170 6.11 -5.57 -11.71
CA VAL A 170 5.70 -6.80 -11.02
C VAL A 170 6.65 -7.13 -9.85
N PRO A 171 7.98 -7.13 -10.02
CA PRO A 171 8.91 -7.32 -8.90
C PRO A 171 8.71 -6.32 -7.74
N THR A 172 8.47 -5.05 -8.05
CA THR A 172 8.21 -4.02 -7.04
C THR A 172 6.85 -4.25 -6.39
N MET A 173 5.80 -4.59 -7.16
CA MET A 173 4.46 -4.87 -6.63
C MET A 173 4.44 -6.07 -5.69
N THR A 174 5.10 -7.18 -6.04
CA THR A 174 5.15 -8.36 -5.18
C THR A 174 5.90 -8.08 -3.89
N SER A 175 6.99 -7.31 -3.95
CA SER A 175 7.72 -6.84 -2.77
C SER A 175 6.85 -5.94 -1.89
N CYS A 176 6.09 -5.01 -2.49
CA CYS A 176 5.11 -4.20 -1.79
C CYS A 176 4.08 -5.07 -1.07
N TRP A 177 3.52 -6.09 -1.74
CA TRP A 177 2.50 -6.95 -1.13
C TRP A 177 2.99 -7.71 0.09
N MET A 178 4.25 -8.16 0.11
CA MET A 178 4.81 -8.87 1.26
C MET A 178 4.83 -8.00 2.53
N PHE A 179 5.09 -6.70 2.38
CA PHE A 179 5.14 -5.75 3.50
C PHE A 179 3.77 -5.12 3.80
N TRP A 180 3.08 -4.64 2.76
CA TRP A 180 1.91 -3.79 2.89
C TRP A 180 0.61 -4.57 3.11
N ILE A 181 0.45 -5.81 2.62
CA ILE A 181 -0.78 -6.57 2.89
C ILE A 181 -0.94 -6.85 4.40
N PRO A 182 0.08 -7.37 5.12
CA PRO A 182 -0.03 -7.56 6.57
C PRO A 182 -0.25 -6.25 7.33
N PHE A 183 0.52 -5.22 6.98
CA PHE A 183 0.42 -3.91 7.63
C PHE A 183 -0.96 -3.28 7.44
N MET A 184 -1.49 -3.27 6.20
CA MET A 184 -2.78 -2.66 5.90
C MET A 184 -3.94 -3.42 6.51
N GLY A 185 -3.84 -4.75 6.63
CA GLY A 185 -4.80 -5.57 7.37
C GLY A 185 -4.96 -5.08 8.80
N MET A 186 -3.84 -4.87 9.50
CA MET A 186 -3.84 -4.32 10.85
C MET A 186 -4.26 -2.85 10.89
N ASN A 187 -3.76 -2.02 9.97
CA ASN A 187 -4.05 -0.59 9.93
C ASN A 187 -5.56 -0.32 9.75
N PHE A 188 -6.23 -1.02 8.84
CA PHE A 188 -7.66 -0.83 8.61
C PHE A 188 -8.54 -1.50 9.68
N ALA A 189 -8.08 -2.56 10.34
CA ALA A 189 -8.84 -3.22 11.39
C ALA A 189 -8.70 -2.55 12.76
N LEU A 190 -7.53 -2.01 13.08
CA LEU A 190 -7.18 -1.56 14.44
C LEU A 190 -7.01 -0.04 14.56
N ILE A 191 -6.54 0.64 13.51
CA ILE A 191 -6.20 2.07 13.59
C ILE A 191 -7.41 2.93 13.22
N PRO A 192 -7.77 3.93 14.05
CA PRO A 192 -8.83 4.89 13.74
C PRO A 192 -8.55 5.64 12.43
N ALA A 193 -9.60 5.92 11.65
CA ALA A 193 -9.46 6.51 10.31
C ALA A 193 -8.59 7.79 10.26
N ALA A 194 -8.70 8.66 11.27
CA ALA A 194 -7.94 9.90 11.36
C ALA A 194 -6.44 9.72 11.66
N ALA A 195 -5.99 8.52 12.02
CA ALA A 195 -4.60 8.18 12.32
C ALA A 195 -3.95 7.24 11.29
N ARG A 196 -4.73 6.68 10.36
CA ARG A 196 -4.23 5.70 9.36
C ARG A 196 -3.14 6.26 8.47
N VAL A 197 -3.25 7.53 8.06
CA VAL A 197 -2.23 8.19 7.22
C VAL A 197 -0.91 8.33 8.00
N ARG A 198 -0.97 8.69 9.29
CA ARG A 198 0.23 8.79 10.13
C ARG A 198 0.86 7.42 10.39
N ALA A 199 0.04 6.38 10.58
CA ALA A 199 0.54 5.01 10.70
C ALA A 199 1.24 4.56 9.39
N VAL A 200 0.66 4.85 8.23
CA VAL A 200 1.29 4.57 6.93
C VAL A 200 2.57 5.36 6.75
N ALA A 201 2.61 6.64 7.13
CA ALA A 201 3.83 7.44 7.07
C ALA A 201 4.97 6.84 7.92
N ALA A 202 4.65 6.35 9.12
CA ALA A 202 5.63 5.66 9.98
C ALA A 202 6.07 4.31 9.38
N ALA A 203 5.16 3.53 8.81
CA ALA A 203 5.51 2.30 8.11
C ALA A 203 6.32 2.57 6.83
N ASN A 204 6.09 3.71 6.17
CA ASN A 204 6.81 4.11 4.97
C ASN A 204 8.29 4.35 5.25
N LEU A 205 8.63 4.83 6.45
CA LEU A 205 10.03 4.93 6.89
C LEU A 205 10.72 3.54 6.89
N LEU A 206 10.06 2.51 7.40
CA LEU A 206 10.59 1.14 7.38
C LEU A 206 10.64 0.56 5.97
N TRP A 207 9.63 0.89 5.15
CA TRP A 207 9.56 0.45 3.77
C TRP A 207 10.70 1.05 2.92
N THR A 208 10.99 2.34 3.08
CA THR A 208 12.12 3.01 2.41
C THR A 208 13.45 2.35 2.77
N MET A 209 13.67 2.02 4.05
CA MET A 209 14.86 1.25 4.48
C MET A 209 14.92 -0.12 3.84
N THR A 210 13.78 -0.81 3.75
CA THR A 210 13.69 -2.13 3.12
C THR A 210 14.01 -2.05 1.61
N LEU A 211 13.45 -1.06 0.91
CA LEU A 211 13.73 -0.82 -0.50
C LEU A 211 15.21 -0.58 -0.74
N ASP A 212 15.82 0.29 0.06
CA ASP A 212 17.23 0.61 -0.06
C ASP A 212 18.12 -0.64 0.15
N TYR A 213 17.84 -1.42 1.18
CA TYR A 213 18.52 -2.69 1.43
C TYR A 213 18.37 -3.68 0.27
N MET A 214 17.15 -3.84 -0.26
CA MET A 214 16.87 -4.75 -1.39
C MET A 214 17.57 -4.32 -2.68
N THR A 215 17.82 -3.02 -2.83
CA THR A 215 18.53 -2.45 -3.98
C THR A 215 20.00 -2.81 -3.92
N HIS A 216 20.65 -2.45 -2.82
CA HIS A 216 22.07 -2.67 -2.61
C HIS A 216 22.42 -4.16 -2.65
N SER A 217 21.55 -5.02 -2.09
CA SER A 217 21.74 -6.47 -2.12
C SER A 217 21.78 -7.05 -3.55
N LYS A 218 21.04 -6.46 -4.50
CA LYS A 218 21.02 -6.94 -5.89
C LYS A 218 22.28 -6.55 -6.66
N GLU A 219 22.87 -5.40 -6.35
CA GLU A 219 24.11 -4.94 -7.00
C GLU A 219 25.30 -5.84 -6.67
N LEU A 220 25.42 -6.26 -5.40
CA LEU A 220 26.48 -7.16 -4.94
C LEU A 220 26.43 -8.55 -5.58
N VAL A 221 25.23 -9.07 -5.89
CA VAL A 221 25.05 -10.39 -6.51
C VAL A 221 25.33 -10.39 -8.01
N VAL A 222 25.25 -9.22 -8.66
CA VAL A 222 25.43 -9.09 -10.12
C VAL A 222 26.86 -8.69 -10.51
N ALA A 223 27.71 -8.27 -9.55
CA ALA A 223 29.12 -8.01 -9.82
C ALA A 223 29.87 -9.32 -10.16
N PRO A 224 30.41 -9.47 -11.38
CA PRO A 224 31.24 -10.63 -11.70
C PRO A 224 32.56 -10.54 -10.93
N GLU A 225 33.01 -11.65 -10.36
CA GLU A 225 34.38 -11.79 -9.83
C GLU A 225 35.38 -11.43 -10.93
N THR A 226 35.89 -10.20 -10.90
CA THR A 226 37.03 -9.82 -11.72
C THR A 226 38.29 -10.07 -10.90
N ASN A 227 39.03 -11.08 -11.35
CA ASN A 227 40.34 -11.46 -10.87
C ASN A 227 41.25 -10.26 -10.56
N GLY A 228 42.06 -10.43 -9.52
CA GLY A 228 42.96 -9.43 -8.95
C GLY A 228 43.65 -8.55 -10.00
N GLY A 229 43.28 -7.28 -9.98
CA GLY A 229 43.92 -6.21 -10.72
C GLY A 229 43.26 -4.92 -10.25
N ARG A 230 44.05 -3.99 -9.70
CA ARG A 230 43.56 -2.67 -9.28
C ARG A 230 42.81 -2.02 -10.44
N VAL A 231 41.49 -1.97 -10.35
CA VAL A 231 40.69 -1.12 -11.23
C VAL A 231 40.62 0.23 -10.55
N GLN A 232 41.41 1.15 -11.09
CA GLN A 232 41.19 2.58 -10.98
C GLN A 232 39.83 2.88 -11.64
N CYS A 233 38.84 3.33 -10.86
CA CYS A 233 37.57 3.80 -11.40
C CYS A 233 37.60 5.32 -11.46
N ASP A 234 37.87 5.82 -12.66
CA ASP A 234 37.51 7.16 -13.08
C ASP A 234 35.99 7.32 -13.03
N THR A 235 35.59 8.52 -12.61
CA THR A 235 34.24 9.08 -12.54
C THR A 235 33.37 8.70 -13.75
N ILE A 236 32.49 7.70 -13.59
CA ILE A 236 31.27 7.57 -14.38
C ILE A 236 30.09 7.61 -13.41
N SER A 237 29.56 8.82 -13.27
CA SER A 237 28.24 9.13 -12.76
C SER A 237 27.19 8.31 -13.53
N GLY A 238 26.68 7.24 -12.94
CA GLY A 238 25.63 6.42 -13.55
C GLY A 238 25.24 5.16 -12.79
N GLY A 239 25.61 5.03 -11.51
CA GLY A 239 25.13 3.97 -10.63
C GLY A 239 23.69 4.26 -10.23
N ALA A 240 22.77 3.45 -10.71
CA ALA A 240 21.37 3.46 -10.33
C ALA A 240 21.23 3.04 -8.86
N THR A 241 21.39 3.97 -7.95
CA THR A 241 21.01 3.83 -6.53
C THR A 241 19.55 4.27 -6.39
N LEU A 242 18.71 3.36 -5.88
CA LEU A 242 17.24 3.47 -5.82
C LEU A 242 16.74 4.48 -4.78
#